data_AF-A0A2V2G5S7-F1
#
_entry.id   AF-A0A2V2G5S7-F1
#
_cell.length_a   1.000
_cell.length_b   1.000
_cell.length_c   1.000
_cell.angle_alpha   90.00
_cell.angle_beta   90.00
_cell.angle_gamma   90.00
#
_symmetry.space_group_name_H-M   'P 1'
#
loop_
_entity.id
_entity.type
_entity.pdbx_description
1 polymer ?
#
loop_
_entity_poly.entity_id
_entity_poly.type
_entity_poly.pdbx_seq_one_letter_code
_entity_poly.pdbx_strand_id
1 'polypeptide(L)'
;MKAGTLTITGSPTITATAEVDHNKNGNGPSTKGYAVVAVENDAYAGAVKVQLDGGNYEGKVAIVSDNDEGTDPGEKAGDIEISGGKFSDTEGLNEYLAPGKKLSSNGTVVKKSSGSSSSSAASYSVTAPSKVENGSISVSPKNADKDKTVTITAKADEGYELSKLIVKDKNGNEIKLTNAGNDKYTFTMPAGNVTIEADFSEAVKQLPFKDVSKTDWYYEAAKYVYDEGMMSGTADDLFSPNISTTRGMIVTILYRLEKEPTVSNSSFSDVSENAYYAKAVAWAATENIVGGYGDGKFGPEDPITREQLAAILYRYAQYKGTNNSNTADLSVFTDAASISEYAEDAMRFAVGNGIMNGNGDGTINPTGTATRAEAAQMLMNFLK
;
A
#
# COMPACT_ATOMS: atom_id res chain seq x y z
N MET A 1 -46.56 41.41 -24.20
CA MET A 1 -45.87 42.58 -23.61
C MET A 1 -44.85 42.09 -22.60
N LYS A 2 -43.63 42.67 -22.66
CA LYS A 2 -42.36 42.48 -21.91
C LYS A 2 -42.46 42.00 -20.44
N ALA A 3 -41.44 41.45 -19.78
CA ALA A 3 -40.03 41.18 -20.09
C ALA A 3 -39.56 40.02 -19.21
N GLY A 4 -38.82 39.07 -19.78
CA GLY A 4 -37.94 38.19 -19.01
C GLY A 4 -36.51 38.70 -19.13
N THR A 5 -35.78 38.80 -18.03
CA THR A 5 -34.37 39.19 -18.06
C THR A 5 -33.53 37.95 -18.40
N LEU A 6 -32.84 37.98 -19.53
CA LEU A 6 -31.84 36.97 -19.88
C LEU A 6 -30.53 37.34 -19.17
N THR A 7 -29.95 36.44 -18.37
CA THR A 7 -28.63 36.67 -17.75
C THR A 7 -27.64 35.66 -18.30
N ILE A 8 -26.73 36.14 -19.16
CA ILE A 8 -25.62 35.36 -19.71
C ILE A 8 -24.44 35.52 -18.75
N THR A 9 -23.90 34.43 -18.22
CA THR A 9 -22.70 34.48 -17.35
C THR A 9 -21.50 33.89 -18.07
N GLY A 10 -20.51 34.75 -18.32
CA GLY A 10 -19.23 34.48 -18.95
C GLY A 10 -18.47 35.80 -19.12
N SER A 11 -17.14 35.78 -19.08
CA SER A 11 -16.32 36.96 -19.36
C SER A 11 -15.97 37.00 -20.85
N PRO A 12 -16.36 38.04 -21.63
CA PRO A 12 -17.16 39.21 -21.23
C PRO A 12 -18.68 38.96 -21.32
N THR A 13 -19.44 39.72 -20.54
CA THR A 13 -20.91 39.68 -20.50
C THR A 13 -21.51 40.28 -21.78
N ILE A 14 -22.26 39.49 -22.56
CA ILE A 14 -23.04 39.98 -23.71
C ILE A 14 -24.50 40.09 -23.29
N THR A 15 -25.18 41.19 -23.66
CA THR A 15 -26.62 41.36 -23.45
C THR A 15 -27.33 41.10 -24.78
N ALA A 16 -28.11 40.03 -24.87
CA ALA A 16 -28.93 39.75 -26.06
C ALA A 16 -30.42 40.03 -25.78
N THR A 17 -31.12 40.63 -26.73
CA THR A 17 -32.56 40.88 -26.66
C THR A 17 -33.26 39.86 -27.56
N ALA A 18 -34.22 39.10 -27.03
CA ALA A 18 -35.05 38.24 -27.85
C ALA A 18 -36.04 39.10 -28.65
N GLU A 19 -35.88 39.17 -29.98
CA GLU A 19 -36.92 39.67 -30.87
C GLU A 19 -37.70 38.52 -31.49
N VAL A 20 -39.02 38.67 -31.56
CA VAL A 20 -39.91 37.79 -32.32
C VAL A 20 -39.96 38.37 -33.73
N ASP A 21 -39.19 37.81 -34.66
CA ASP A 21 -39.24 38.26 -36.05
C ASP A 21 -40.52 37.74 -36.71
N HIS A 22 -41.39 38.67 -37.09
CA HIS A 22 -42.55 38.39 -37.93
C HIS A 22 -42.18 38.66 -39.39
N ASN A 23 -41.51 37.68 -39.99
CA ASN A 23 -41.51 37.34 -41.41
C ASN A 23 -41.11 38.45 -42.41
N LYS A 24 -39.94 38.31 -43.05
CA LYS A 24 -39.69 38.93 -44.36
C LYS A 24 -39.19 37.90 -45.38
N ASN A 25 -40.15 37.48 -46.21
CA ASN A 25 -40.01 36.96 -47.57
C ASN A 25 -39.89 35.43 -47.75
N GLY A 26 -41.04 34.75 -47.66
CA GLY A 26 -41.59 34.02 -48.81
C GLY A 26 -40.88 32.76 -49.33
N ASN A 27 -40.45 31.83 -48.48
CA ASN A 27 -40.50 30.36 -48.68
C ASN A 27 -39.78 29.66 -47.52
N GLY A 28 -40.52 29.12 -46.54
CA GLY A 28 -39.98 28.39 -45.39
C GLY A 28 -41.10 27.97 -44.43
N PRO A 29 -40.96 26.89 -43.65
CA PRO A 29 -42.08 26.26 -42.98
C PRO A 29 -42.74 27.18 -41.94
N SER A 30 -44.07 27.14 -41.99
CA SER A 30 -45.02 27.91 -41.20
C SER A 30 -44.92 27.68 -39.69
N THR A 31 -45.18 28.76 -38.93
CA THR A 31 -45.86 28.76 -37.62
C THR A 31 -45.20 28.01 -36.47
N LYS A 32 -43.89 28.18 -36.24
CA LYS A 32 -43.33 27.92 -34.91
C LYS A 32 -42.38 29.07 -34.55
N GLY A 33 -42.72 29.82 -33.51
CA GLY A 33 -41.82 30.83 -32.94
C GLY A 33 -40.53 30.15 -32.48
N TYR A 34 -39.44 30.91 -32.44
CA TYR A 34 -38.17 30.47 -31.90
C TYR A 34 -37.72 31.50 -30.87
N ALA A 35 -37.20 31.04 -29.72
CA ALA A 35 -36.39 31.88 -28.86
C ALA A 35 -34.97 31.86 -29.43
N VAL A 36 -34.64 32.86 -30.25
CA VAL A 36 -33.33 32.99 -30.90
C VAL A 36 -32.40 33.80 -30.00
N VAL A 37 -31.25 33.23 -29.64
CA VAL A 37 -30.15 33.97 -29.03
C VAL A 37 -29.13 34.22 -30.14
N ALA A 38 -29.19 35.41 -30.74
CA ALA A 38 -28.19 35.86 -31.72
C ALA A 38 -26.95 36.36 -30.97
N VAL A 39 -25.76 35.92 -31.40
CA VAL A 39 -24.48 36.35 -30.83
C VAL A 39 -23.69 37.03 -31.95
N GLU A 40 -23.52 38.36 -31.86
CA GLU A 40 -22.74 39.16 -32.81
C GLU A 40 -21.23 38.91 -32.64
N ASN A 41 -20.70 37.79 -33.11
CA ASN A 41 -19.31 37.63 -33.61
C ASN A 41 -18.92 36.16 -33.82
N ASP A 42 -18.19 35.90 -34.91
CA ASP A 42 -17.52 34.63 -35.20
C ASP A 42 -16.39 34.27 -34.20
N ALA A 43 -16.06 35.16 -33.26
CA ALA A 43 -15.01 34.96 -32.26
C ALA A 43 -15.39 34.01 -31.10
N TYR A 44 -16.61 33.47 -31.07
CA TYR A 44 -17.15 32.74 -29.90
C TYR A 44 -17.57 31.29 -30.16
N ALA A 45 -17.03 30.65 -31.20
CA ALA A 45 -17.30 29.26 -31.57
C ALA A 45 -16.82 28.19 -30.55
N GLY A 46 -16.60 28.55 -29.28
CA GLY A 46 -15.95 27.68 -28.29
C GLY A 46 -16.68 27.46 -26.96
N ALA A 47 -17.49 28.38 -26.44
CA ALA A 47 -18.21 28.18 -25.17
C ALA A 47 -19.14 29.35 -24.84
N VAL A 48 -20.33 29.39 -25.43
CA VAL A 48 -21.40 30.26 -24.94
C VAL A 48 -22.32 29.41 -24.05
N LYS A 49 -22.44 29.76 -22.77
CA LYS A 49 -23.38 29.14 -21.83
C LYS A 49 -24.62 30.00 -21.71
N VAL A 50 -25.75 29.46 -22.16
CA VAL A 50 -27.05 30.15 -22.06
C VAL A 50 -27.85 29.51 -20.94
N GLN A 51 -28.12 30.29 -19.88
CA GLN A 51 -28.91 29.83 -18.74
C GLN A 51 -30.29 30.51 -18.72
N LEU A 52 -31.34 29.70 -18.75
CA LEU A 52 -32.73 30.16 -18.66
C LEU A 52 -33.26 29.87 -17.25
N ASP A 53 -33.66 30.91 -16.51
CA ASP A 53 -34.19 30.81 -15.15
C ASP A 53 -35.57 31.52 -15.04
N GLY A 54 -36.59 30.91 -15.67
CA GLY A 54 -37.98 31.35 -15.58
C GLY A 54 -38.47 32.23 -16.75
N GLY A 55 -39.80 32.29 -16.96
CA GLY A 55 -40.44 33.03 -18.07
C GLY A 55 -41.45 32.18 -18.86
N ASN A 56 -42.19 32.82 -19.78
CA ASN A 56 -43.10 32.14 -20.73
C ASN A 56 -42.52 32.29 -22.15
N TYR A 57 -42.31 31.16 -22.84
CA TYR A 57 -41.65 31.11 -24.14
C TYR A 57 -42.57 30.42 -25.17
N GLU A 58 -42.77 31.08 -26.31
CA GLU A 58 -43.47 30.50 -27.44
C GLU A 58 -42.45 29.99 -28.47
N GLY A 59 -42.23 28.67 -28.52
CA GLY A 59 -41.33 28.09 -29.54
C GLY A 59 -40.21 27.17 -29.09
N LYS A 60 -39.38 26.74 -30.05
CA LYS A 60 -38.14 25.99 -29.83
C LYS A 60 -37.01 26.95 -29.40
N VAL A 61 -36.03 26.43 -28.64
CA VAL A 61 -34.81 27.17 -28.23
C VAL A 61 -33.68 26.78 -29.17
N ALA A 62 -33.02 27.74 -29.82
CA ALA A 62 -31.87 27.51 -30.68
C ALA A 62 -30.83 28.63 -30.50
N ILE A 63 -29.55 28.28 -30.56
CA ILE A 63 -28.45 29.24 -30.75
C ILE A 63 -28.22 29.32 -32.26
N VAL A 64 -28.20 30.54 -32.82
CA VAL A 64 -27.99 30.77 -34.25
C VAL A 64 -26.81 31.72 -34.40
N SER A 65 -25.81 31.36 -35.21
CA SER A 65 -24.75 32.26 -35.64
C SER A 65 -25.20 33.02 -36.90
N ASP A 66 -25.00 34.33 -36.93
CA ASP A 66 -25.60 35.26 -37.91
C ASP A 66 -25.19 35.07 -39.38
N ASN A 67 -24.41 34.04 -39.72
CA ASN A 67 -23.78 33.91 -41.05
C ASN A 67 -24.30 32.76 -41.94
N ASP A 68 -25.34 32.02 -41.56
CA ASP A 68 -25.92 30.99 -42.43
C ASP A 68 -27.22 31.45 -43.09
N GLU A 69 -27.10 32.01 -44.29
CA GLU A 69 -28.23 32.14 -45.20
C GLU A 69 -28.68 30.74 -45.66
N GLY A 70 -29.61 30.14 -44.91
CA GLY A 70 -30.53 29.14 -45.47
C GLY A 70 -30.27 27.66 -45.19
N THR A 71 -29.76 27.29 -44.00
CA THR A 71 -29.80 25.88 -43.56
C THR A 71 -30.52 25.70 -42.22
N ASP A 72 -31.26 24.59 -42.13
CA ASP A 72 -31.91 24.07 -40.91
C ASP A 72 -30.86 24.01 -39.78
N PRO A 73 -31.16 24.44 -38.53
CA PRO A 73 -30.15 24.61 -37.48
C PRO A 73 -29.63 23.25 -37.03
N GLY A 74 -28.60 22.78 -37.72
CA GLY A 74 -28.08 21.42 -37.63
C GLY A 74 -26.73 21.29 -36.93
N GLU A 75 -25.99 22.38 -36.69
CA GLU A 75 -24.69 22.31 -36.01
C GLU A 75 -24.64 23.20 -34.78
N LYS A 76 -24.39 22.55 -33.64
CA LYS A 76 -24.41 23.13 -32.29
C LYS A 76 -23.24 24.10 -32.10
N ALA A 77 -23.51 25.38 -31.95
CA ALA A 77 -22.59 26.33 -31.35
C ALA A 77 -22.97 26.59 -29.89
N GLY A 78 -22.38 25.87 -28.93
CA GLY A 78 -22.45 26.17 -27.49
C GLY A 78 -23.25 25.20 -26.60
N ASP A 79 -23.11 25.35 -25.29
CA ASP A 79 -23.78 24.55 -24.25
C ASP A 79 -25.02 25.29 -23.73
N ILE A 80 -26.21 24.71 -23.90
CA ILE A 80 -27.48 25.26 -23.39
C ILE A 80 -27.90 24.52 -22.12
N GLU A 81 -28.20 25.24 -21.04
CA GLU A 81 -28.73 24.67 -19.80
C GLU A 81 -30.03 25.38 -19.35
N ILE A 82 -31.12 24.62 -19.20
CA ILE A 82 -32.45 25.12 -18.86
C ILE A 82 -32.78 24.76 -17.41
N SER A 83 -32.91 25.76 -16.56
CA SER A 83 -33.13 25.58 -15.12
C SER A 83 -34.53 25.97 -14.63
N GLY A 84 -35.31 26.72 -15.43
CA GLY A 84 -36.69 27.12 -15.19
C GLY A 84 -37.42 27.64 -16.45
N GLY A 85 -38.74 27.87 -16.37
CA GLY A 85 -39.56 28.45 -17.45
C GLY A 85 -40.75 27.60 -17.89
N LYS A 86 -41.64 28.16 -18.71
CA LYS A 86 -42.78 27.46 -19.35
C LYS A 86 -42.70 27.61 -20.87
N PHE A 87 -42.77 26.49 -21.56
CA PHE A 87 -42.58 26.38 -23.01
C PHE A 87 -43.84 25.83 -23.68
N SER A 88 -44.25 26.43 -24.78
CA SER A 88 -45.40 25.95 -25.56
C SER A 88 -45.08 24.75 -26.46
N ASP A 89 -43.82 24.61 -26.90
CA ASP A 89 -43.28 23.45 -27.62
C ASP A 89 -42.15 22.84 -26.77
N THR A 90 -42.24 21.52 -26.51
CA THR A 90 -41.35 20.82 -25.56
C THR A 90 -40.50 19.73 -26.20
N GLU A 91 -40.66 19.55 -27.51
CA GLU A 91 -39.95 18.53 -28.28
C GLU A 91 -38.43 18.80 -28.26
N GLY A 92 -37.64 17.78 -27.90
CA GLY A 92 -36.17 17.88 -27.82
C GLY A 92 -35.61 18.66 -26.63
N LEU A 93 -36.43 19.33 -25.81
CA LEU A 93 -35.95 20.14 -24.67
C LEU A 93 -35.35 19.33 -23.52
N ASN A 94 -35.68 18.03 -23.41
CA ASN A 94 -35.23 17.18 -22.31
C ASN A 94 -33.70 17.03 -22.22
N GLU A 95 -32.99 17.16 -23.34
CA GLU A 95 -31.53 17.03 -23.41
C GLU A 95 -30.79 18.24 -22.85
N TYR A 96 -31.49 19.37 -22.72
CA TYR A 96 -30.94 20.65 -22.26
C TYR A 96 -31.36 21.00 -20.82
N LEU A 97 -32.12 20.12 -20.15
CA LEU A 97 -32.59 20.37 -18.78
C LEU A 97 -31.46 20.22 -17.77
N ALA A 98 -31.34 21.19 -16.86
CA ALA A 98 -30.41 21.12 -15.74
C ALA A 98 -30.64 19.84 -14.89
N PRO A 99 -29.58 19.25 -14.31
CA PRO A 99 -29.70 18.06 -13.46
C PRO A 99 -30.78 18.21 -12.37
N GLY A 100 -31.63 17.19 -12.24
CA GLY A 100 -32.73 17.19 -11.26
C GLY A 100 -33.99 17.95 -11.69
N LYS A 101 -34.05 18.48 -12.91
CA LYS A 101 -35.26 19.08 -13.50
C LYS A 101 -35.98 18.11 -14.45
N LYS A 102 -37.28 18.34 -14.68
CA LYS A 102 -38.11 17.68 -15.69
C LYS A 102 -39.13 18.66 -16.26
N LEU A 103 -39.63 18.39 -17.45
CA LEU A 103 -40.81 19.08 -18.00
C LEU A 103 -42.10 18.46 -17.44
N SER A 104 -43.03 19.29 -16.99
CA SER A 104 -44.41 18.88 -16.72
C SER A 104 -45.22 18.80 -18.01
N SER A 105 -46.37 18.13 -17.96
CA SER A 105 -47.28 17.94 -19.10
C SER A 105 -47.81 19.25 -19.73
N ASN A 106 -47.74 20.36 -19.00
CA ASN A 106 -48.12 21.70 -19.48
C ASN A 106 -46.91 22.56 -19.90
N GLY A 107 -45.74 21.95 -20.08
CA GLY A 107 -44.53 22.58 -20.59
C GLY A 107 -43.72 23.39 -19.57
N THR A 108 -44.00 23.27 -18.27
CA THR A 108 -43.25 23.95 -17.22
C THR A 108 -42.06 23.12 -16.74
N VAL A 109 -40.90 23.74 -16.58
CA VAL A 109 -39.72 23.09 -15.98
C VAL A 109 -39.90 23.05 -14.46
N VAL A 110 -39.97 21.84 -13.91
CA VAL A 110 -40.19 21.58 -12.47
C VAL A 110 -39.08 20.70 -11.91
N LYS A 111 -38.90 20.69 -10.58
CA LYS A 111 -38.02 19.72 -9.92
C LYS A 111 -38.56 18.30 -10.12
N LYS A 112 -37.67 17.33 -10.36
CA LYS A 112 -38.01 15.90 -10.28
C LYS A 112 -38.48 15.62 -8.85
N SER A 113 -39.79 15.57 -8.64
CA SER A 113 -40.36 15.11 -7.37
C SER A 113 -39.98 13.65 -7.17
N SER A 114 -39.43 13.34 -6.00
CA SER A 114 -39.08 11.99 -5.56
C SER A 114 -40.37 11.21 -5.28
N GLY A 115 -41.04 10.78 -6.36
CA GLY A 115 -42.15 9.85 -6.34
C GLY A 115 -41.63 8.43 -6.42
N SER A 116 -41.87 7.66 -5.35
CA SER A 116 -41.66 6.22 -5.30
C SER A 116 -42.34 5.54 -6.49
N SER A 117 -41.55 4.95 -7.38
CA SER A 117 -42.01 4.12 -8.49
C SER A 117 -41.48 2.72 -8.29
N SER A 118 -42.38 1.84 -7.86
CA SER A 118 -42.18 0.41 -7.71
C SER A 118 -42.03 -0.25 -9.09
N SER A 119 -40.79 -0.37 -9.56
CA SER A 119 -40.34 -1.52 -10.35
C SER A 119 -39.34 -2.26 -9.48
N SER A 120 -39.79 -3.25 -8.71
CA SER A 120 -38.94 -4.02 -7.82
C SER A 120 -37.98 -4.89 -8.64
N ALA A 121 -36.87 -4.31 -9.10
CA ALA A 121 -35.66 -5.10 -9.27
C ALA A 121 -35.35 -5.71 -7.90
N ALA A 122 -35.21 -7.03 -7.85
CA ALA A 122 -34.87 -7.69 -6.60
C ALA A 122 -33.49 -7.18 -6.16
N SER A 123 -33.47 -6.41 -5.07
CA SER A 123 -32.23 -5.99 -4.43
C SER A 123 -31.75 -7.14 -3.55
N TYR A 124 -30.53 -7.61 -3.80
CA TYR A 124 -29.95 -8.75 -3.09
C TYR A 124 -29.01 -8.27 -2.00
N SER A 125 -28.99 -8.98 -0.87
CA SER A 125 -28.15 -8.62 0.26
C SER A 125 -26.74 -9.18 0.15
N VAL A 126 -25.78 -8.43 0.68
CA VAL A 126 -24.39 -8.85 0.86
C VAL A 126 -24.11 -9.02 2.34
N THR A 127 -23.86 -10.26 2.76
CA THR A 127 -23.60 -10.60 4.16
C THR A 127 -22.10 -10.67 4.39
N ALA A 128 -21.56 -9.71 5.15
CA ALA A 128 -20.18 -9.73 5.63
C ALA A 128 -20.12 -10.32 7.06
N PRO A 129 -18.98 -10.92 7.45
CA PRO A 129 -18.80 -11.40 8.82
C PRO A 129 -18.93 -10.21 9.80
N SER A 130 -19.69 -10.40 10.87
CA SER A 130 -19.96 -9.36 11.86
C SER A 130 -18.74 -9.05 12.74
N LYS A 131 -17.83 -10.02 12.87
CA LYS A 131 -16.52 -9.90 13.49
C LYS A 131 -15.55 -10.81 12.75
N VAL A 132 -14.32 -10.34 12.63
CA VAL A 132 -13.16 -11.07 12.14
C VAL A 132 -12.03 -10.74 13.10
N GLU A 133 -11.19 -11.72 13.43
CA GLU A 133 -10.01 -11.48 14.25
C GLU A 133 -8.92 -10.83 13.41
N ASN A 134 -8.16 -9.90 14.01
CA ASN A 134 -6.94 -9.29 13.43
C ASN A 134 -7.14 -8.49 12.13
N GLY A 135 -8.33 -7.94 11.93
CA GLY A 135 -8.63 -7.05 10.83
C GLY A 135 -10.09 -6.60 10.83
N SER A 136 -10.52 -6.04 9.70
CA SER A 136 -11.88 -5.59 9.50
C SER A 136 -12.35 -5.78 8.06
N ILE A 137 -13.62 -6.15 7.90
CA ILE A 137 -14.30 -6.25 6.61
C ILE A 137 -15.45 -5.25 6.58
N SER A 138 -15.51 -4.45 5.52
CA SER A 138 -16.67 -3.60 5.23
C SER A 138 -17.06 -3.72 3.77
N VAL A 139 -18.34 -3.45 3.48
CA VAL A 139 -18.92 -3.63 2.15
C VAL A 139 -19.77 -2.43 1.78
N SER A 140 -19.64 -1.98 0.53
CA SER A 140 -20.47 -0.94 -0.05
C SER A 140 -20.81 -1.22 -1.52
N PRO A 141 -22.09 -1.22 -1.92
CA PRO A 141 -23.28 -1.14 -1.05
C PRO A 141 -23.61 -2.49 -0.36
N LYS A 142 -24.36 -2.45 0.76
CA LYS A 142 -24.81 -3.67 1.47
C LYS A 142 -25.95 -4.42 0.79
N ASN A 143 -26.65 -3.76 -0.14
CA ASN A 143 -27.63 -4.37 -1.02
C ASN A 143 -27.40 -3.83 -2.43
N ALA A 144 -27.52 -4.69 -3.43
CA ALA A 144 -27.28 -4.33 -4.82
C ALA A 144 -28.22 -5.11 -5.75
N ASP A 145 -28.63 -4.47 -6.84
CA ASP A 145 -29.30 -5.16 -7.93
C ASP A 145 -28.31 -6.04 -8.69
N LYS A 146 -28.83 -7.02 -9.42
CA LYS A 146 -28.01 -7.83 -10.33
C LYS A 146 -27.16 -6.96 -11.24
N ASP A 147 -25.94 -7.43 -11.52
CA ASP A 147 -24.98 -6.81 -12.44
C ASP A 147 -24.39 -5.48 -11.93
N LYS A 148 -24.74 -5.03 -10.71
CA LYS A 148 -24.10 -3.90 -10.05
C LYS A 148 -22.80 -4.32 -9.35
N THR A 149 -21.84 -3.40 -9.29
CA THR A 149 -20.57 -3.61 -8.61
C THR A 149 -20.72 -3.40 -7.11
N VAL A 150 -20.20 -4.36 -6.34
CA VAL A 150 -20.04 -4.26 -4.90
C VAL A 150 -18.56 -4.19 -4.57
N THR A 151 -18.20 -3.27 -3.66
CA THR A 151 -16.83 -3.12 -3.15
C THR A 151 -16.74 -3.68 -1.74
N ILE A 152 -15.75 -4.54 -1.53
CA ILE A 152 -15.31 -5.04 -0.23
C ILE A 152 -14.04 -4.27 0.13
N THR A 153 -13.96 -3.76 1.36
CA THR A 153 -12.72 -3.23 1.93
C THR A 153 -12.28 -4.15 3.06
N ALA A 154 -11.09 -4.74 2.93
CA ALA A 154 -10.54 -5.71 3.85
C ALA A 154 -9.23 -5.19 4.45
N LYS A 155 -9.32 -4.52 5.59
CA LYS A 155 -8.19 -3.84 6.23
C LYS A 155 -7.64 -4.72 7.35
N ALA A 156 -6.40 -5.17 7.22
CA ALA A 156 -5.71 -5.91 8.26
C ALA A 156 -5.27 -4.98 9.41
N ASP A 157 -5.21 -5.52 10.62
CA ASP A 157 -4.62 -4.82 11.76
C ASP A 157 -3.08 -4.80 11.64
N GLU A 158 -2.42 -3.96 12.42
CA GLU A 158 -0.96 -3.87 12.41
C GLU A 158 -0.33 -5.22 12.79
N GLY A 159 0.60 -5.71 11.95
CA GLY A 159 1.23 -7.02 12.13
C GLY A 159 0.46 -8.19 11.52
N TYR A 160 -0.64 -7.94 10.79
CA TYR A 160 -1.46 -8.97 10.15
C TYR A 160 -1.65 -8.71 8.65
N GLU A 161 -2.02 -9.74 7.91
CA GLU A 161 -2.36 -9.68 6.49
C GLU A 161 -3.64 -10.47 6.17
N LEU A 162 -4.34 -10.11 5.10
CA LEU A 162 -5.52 -10.82 4.61
C LEU A 162 -5.10 -12.18 4.06
N SER A 163 -5.43 -13.26 4.77
CA SER A 163 -5.04 -14.62 4.41
C SER A 163 -6.09 -15.34 3.57
N LYS A 164 -7.36 -14.95 3.71
CA LYS A 164 -8.49 -15.50 2.95
C LYS A 164 -9.51 -14.42 2.66
N LEU A 165 -10.04 -14.41 1.44
CA LEU A 165 -11.22 -13.64 1.06
C LEU A 165 -12.01 -14.39 -0.02
N ILE A 166 -13.23 -14.81 0.32
CA ILE A 166 -14.11 -15.56 -0.58
C ILE A 166 -15.50 -14.92 -0.55
N VAL A 167 -16.14 -14.83 -1.71
CA VAL A 167 -17.55 -14.46 -1.83
C VAL A 167 -18.31 -15.64 -2.41
N LYS A 168 -19.37 -16.08 -1.74
CA LYS A 168 -20.20 -17.21 -2.16
C LYS A 168 -21.61 -16.76 -2.52
N ASP A 169 -22.17 -17.34 -3.59
CA ASP A 169 -23.59 -17.19 -3.92
C ASP A 169 -24.49 -18.01 -2.97
N LYS A 170 -25.81 -17.92 -3.15
CA LYS A 170 -26.80 -18.68 -2.37
C LYS A 170 -26.64 -20.21 -2.44
N ASN A 171 -25.95 -20.73 -3.46
CA ASN A 171 -25.72 -22.15 -3.66
C ASN A 171 -24.33 -22.58 -3.13
N GLY A 172 -23.55 -21.65 -2.57
CA GLY A 172 -22.20 -21.90 -2.08
C GLY A 172 -21.10 -21.80 -3.14
N ASN A 173 -21.42 -21.38 -4.37
CA ASN A 173 -20.43 -21.24 -5.43
C ASN A 173 -19.61 -19.95 -5.25
N GLU A 174 -18.30 -20.04 -5.45
CA GLU A 174 -17.42 -18.89 -5.36
C GLU A 174 -17.62 -17.90 -6.52
N ILE A 175 -17.67 -16.62 -6.18
CA ILE A 175 -17.79 -15.50 -7.09
C ILE A 175 -16.41 -14.89 -7.26
N LYS A 176 -15.98 -14.75 -8.52
CA LYS A 176 -14.69 -14.17 -8.86
C LYS A 176 -14.58 -12.72 -8.35
N LEU A 177 -13.49 -12.44 -7.65
CA LEU A 177 -13.13 -11.11 -7.19
C LEU A 177 -12.14 -10.43 -8.15
N THR A 178 -12.18 -9.11 -8.17
CA THR A 178 -11.19 -8.24 -8.83
C THR A 178 -10.47 -7.41 -7.78
N ASN A 179 -9.14 -7.45 -7.73
CA ASN A 179 -8.34 -6.62 -6.83
C ASN A 179 -8.32 -5.18 -7.36
N ALA A 180 -8.80 -4.23 -6.55
CA ALA A 180 -8.87 -2.81 -6.89
C ALA A 180 -7.76 -1.98 -6.20
N GLY A 181 -6.83 -2.63 -5.49
CA GLY A 181 -5.77 -2.00 -4.71
C GLY A 181 -6.28 -1.34 -3.43
N ASN A 182 -5.36 -0.86 -2.57
CA ASN A 182 -5.67 -0.14 -1.34
C ASN A 182 -6.73 -0.86 -0.48
N ASP A 183 -6.49 -2.14 -0.17
CA ASP A 183 -7.37 -3.02 0.62
C ASP A 183 -8.77 -3.26 0.01
N LYS A 184 -8.99 -2.93 -1.26
CA LYS A 184 -10.30 -3.03 -1.92
C LYS A 184 -10.36 -4.17 -2.93
N TYR A 185 -11.49 -4.85 -2.91
CA TYR A 185 -11.85 -5.94 -3.82
C TYR A 185 -13.25 -5.68 -4.36
N THR A 186 -13.50 -5.99 -5.62
CA THR A 186 -14.82 -5.81 -6.23
C THR A 186 -15.36 -7.09 -6.83
N PHE A 187 -16.68 -7.23 -6.84
CA PHE A 187 -17.37 -8.27 -7.59
C PHE A 187 -18.68 -7.73 -8.18
N THR A 188 -19.20 -8.44 -9.19
CA THR A 188 -20.47 -8.14 -9.82
C THR A 188 -21.58 -8.94 -9.14
N MET A 189 -22.64 -8.27 -8.70
CA MET A 189 -23.72 -8.89 -7.93
C MET A 189 -24.47 -9.93 -8.78
N PRO A 190 -24.58 -11.20 -8.33
CA PRO A 190 -25.37 -12.20 -9.02
C PRO A 190 -26.87 -11.98 -8.78
N ALA A 191 -27.70 -12.80 -9.43
CA ALA A 191 -29.15 -12.83 -9.17
C ALA A 191 -29.48 -13.58 -7.87
N GLY A 192 -28.90 -13.15 -6.75
CA GLY A 192 -29.07 -13.78 -5.45
C GLY A 192 -28.23 -13.13 -4.36
N ASN A 193 -28.62 -13.38 -3.11
CA ASN A 193 -27.83 -12.95 -1.95
C ASN A 193 -26.46 -13.62 -1.95
N VAL A 194 -25.48 -12.95 -1.37
CA VAL A 194 -24.11 -13.44 -1.27
C VAL A 194 -23.59 -13.35 0.15
N THR A 195 -22.64 -14.22 0.48
CA THR A 195 -21.96 -14.24 1.79
C THR A 195 -20.45 -14.11 1.58
N ILE A 196 -19.81 -13.31 2.42
CA ILE A 196 -18.36 -13.10 2.41
C ILE A 196 -17.75 -13.90 3.56
N GLU A 197 -16.67 -14.60 3.26
CA GLU A 197 -15.76 -15.20 4.24
C GLU A 197 -14.42 -14.49 4.13
N ALA A 198 -13.84 -14.10 5.27
CA ALA A 198 -12.51 -13.53 5.30
C ALA A 198 -11.79 -13.90 6.59
N ASP A 199 -10.50 -14.19 6.47
CA ASP A 199 -9.61 -14.48 7.59
C ASP A 199 -8.34 -13.63 7.46
N PHE A 200 -7.77 -13.25 8.60
CA PHE A 200 -6.49 -12.56 8.70
C PHE A 200 -5.52 -13.42 9.48
N SER A 201 -4.26 -13.46 9.06
CA SER A 201 -3.19 -14.14 9.77
C SER A 201 -2.06 -13.17 10.07
N GLU A 202 -1.22 -13.49 11.06
CA GLU A 202 -0.01 -12.70 11.31
C GLU A 202 0.74 -12.52 10.00
N ALA A 203 1.11 -11.27 9.71
CA ALA A 203 1.99 -10.94 8.62
C ALA A 203 3.34 -11.54 8.98
N VAL A 204 3.58 -12.77 8.49
CA VAL A 204 4.90 -13.37 8.61
C VAL A 204 5.77 -12.52 7.70
N LYS A 205 6.51 -11.58 8.31
CA LYS A 205 7.55 -10.82 7.64
C LYS A 205 8.52 -11.85 7.09
N GLN A 206 8.29 -12.28 5.85
CA GLN A 206 9.17 -13.23 5.22
C GLN A 206 10.50 -12.53 5.09
N LEU A 207 11.56 -13.26 5.43
CA LEU A 207 12.90 -12.78 5.17
C LEU A 207 12.98 -12.37 3.70
N PRO A 208 13.55 -11.20 3.36
CA PRO A 208 13.67 -10.75 1.97
C PRO A 208 14.71 -11.56 1.18
N PHE A 209 15.17 -12.69 1.71
CA PHE A 209 16.32 -13.45 1.21
C PHE A 209 15.87 -14.70 0.47
N LYS A 210 16.21 -14.81 -0.81
CA LYS A 210 15.84 -15.96 -1.65
C LYS A 210 16.61 -17.24 -1.32
N ASP A 211 17.75 -17.09 -0.66
CA ASP A 211 18.63 -18.17 -0.22
C ASP A 211 18.36 -18.62 1.22
N VAL A 212 17.20 -18.25 1.77
CA VAL A 212 16.71 -18.69 3.07
C VAL A 212 15.29 -19.23 2.94
N SER A 213 15.14 -20.56 3.02
CA SER A 213 13.85 -21.25 3.01
C SER A 213 13.31 -21.41 4.43
N LYS A 214 11.97 -21.38 4.60
CA LYS A 214 11.28 -21.68 5.88
C LYS A 214 11.59 -23.05 6.45
N THR A 215 12.07 -23.97 5.62
CA THR A 215 12.46 -25.33 6.02
C THR A 215 13.94 -25.46 6.39
N ASP A 216 14.74 -24.41 6.20
CA ASP A 216 16.16 -24.44 6.54
C ASP A 216 16.31 -24.48 8.07
N TRP A 217 17.25 -25.29 8.56
CA TRP A 217 17.50 -25.44 9.99
C TRP A 217 17.84 -24.12 10.69
N TYR A 218 18.41 -23.17 9.94
CA TYR A 218 18.77 -21.83 10.41
C TYR A 218 17.70 -20.78 10.16
N TYR A 219 16.53 -21.11 9.61
CA TYR A 219 15.52 -20.12 9.23
C TYR A 219 15.13 -19.21 10.42
N GLU A 220 14.84 -19.82 11.57
CA GLU A 220 14.46 -19.09 12.78
C GLU A 220 15.62 -18.20 13.28
N ALA A 221 16.85 -18.70 13.22
CA ALA A 221 18.03 -17.94 13.60
C ALA A 221 18.25 -16.74 12.67
N ALA A 222 18.19 -16.94 11.35
CA ALA A 222 18.31 -15.89 10.35
C ALA A 222 17.22 -14.83 10.51
N LYS A 223 15.98 -15.26 10.78
CA LYS A 223 14.85 -14.36 11.03
C LYS A 223 15.07 -13.52 12.27
N TYR A 224 15.47 -14.17 13.38
CA TYR A 224 15.72 -13.49 14.64
C TYR A 224 16.80 -12.41 14.50
N VAL A 225 17.96 -12.75 13.91
CA VAL A 225 19.04 -11.76 13.75
C VAL A 225 18.71 -10.65 12.74
N TYR A 226 17.83 -10.92 11.78
CA TYR A 226 17.35 -9.91 10.85
C TYR A 226 16.37 -8.93 11.52
N ASP A 227 15.39 -9.45 12.25
CA ASP A 227 14.35 -8.65 12.90
C ASP A 227 14.93 -7.75 14.02
N GLU A 228 15.93 -8.25 14.76
CA GLU A 228 16.66 -7.47 15.77
C GLU A 228 17.65 -6.46 15.16
N GLY A 229 17.80 -6.43 13.82
CA GLY A 229 18.73 -5.53 13.12
C GLY A 229 20.20 -5.87 13.32
N MET A 230 20.50 -7.07 13.83
CA MET A 230 21.86 -7.55 14.06
C MET A 230 22.57 -7.85 12.74
N MET A 231 21.95 -8.68 11.90
CA MET A 231 22.49 -9.10 10.62
C MET A 231 21.61 -8.64 9.47
N SER A 232 22.21 -7.88 8.56
CA SER A 232 21.63 -7.60 7.23
C SER A 232 22.03 -8.68 6.23
N GLY A 233 21.34 -8.71 5.09
CA GLY A 233 21.79 -9.46 3.92
C GLY A 233 23.15 -8.98 3.42
N THR A 234 23.83 -9.83 2.66
CA THR A 234 25.05 -9.47 1.91
C THR A 234 24.71 -8.80 0.58
N ALA A 235 23.47 -8.93 0.12
CA ALA A 235 22.86 -8.18 -0.97
C ALA A 235 21.35 -8.00 -0.67
N ASP A 236 20.65 -7.24 -1.51
CA ASP A 236 19.22 -6.92 -1.32
C ASP A 236 18.34 -8.16 -1.09
N ASP A 237 18.65 -9.27 -1.78
CA ASP A 237 17.89 -10.51 -1.76
C ASP A 237 18.69 -11.75 -1.30
N LEU A 238 19.86 -11.55 -0.67
CA LEU A 238 20.74 -12.64 -0.22
C LEU A 238 21.17 -12.49 1.24
N PHE A 239 20.97 -13.53 2.04
CA PHE A 239 21.54 -13.65 3.38
C PHE A 239 22.97 -14.19 3.37
N SER A 240 23.30 -15.03 2.38
CA SER A 240 24.53 -15.82 2.25
C SER A 240 24.80 -16.70 3.48
N PRO A 241 23.93 -17.67 3.82
CA PRO A 241 24.04 -18.45 5.06
C PRO A 241 25.34 -19.25 5.16
N ASN A 242 25.88 -19.71 4.02
CA ASN A 242 27.00 -20.65 3.96
C ASN A 242 28.39 -20.01 3.84
N ILE A 243 28.50 -18.68 3.71
CA ILE A 243 29.83 -18.04 3.67
C ILE A 243 30.39 -17.94 5.10
N SER A 244 31.72 -17.96 5.20
CA SER A 244 32.40 -17.75 6.48
C SER A 244 32.11 -16.34 7.01
N THR A 245 31.81 -16.25 8.30
CA THR A 245 31.68 -14.97 9.01
C THR A 245 33.07 -14.48 9.42
N THR A 246 33.33 -13.18 9.34
CA THR A 246 34.60 -12.60 9.77
C THR A 246 34.52 -12.03 11.18
N ARG A 247 35.67 -11.84 11.83
CA ARG A 247 35.77 -11.20 13.15
C ARG A 247 35.17 -9.78 13.15
N GLY A 248 35.39 -9.02 12.08
CA GLY A 248 34.82 -7.69 11.87
C GLY A 248 33.30 -7.70 11.82
N MET A 249 32.70 -8.67 11.12
CA MET A 249 31.24 -8.81 11.07
C MET A 249 30.63 -9.04 12.46
N ILE A 250 31.24 -9.90 13.29
CA ILE A 250 30.73 -10.20 14.64
C ILE A 250 30.72 -8.95 15.53
N VAL A 251 31.80 -8.18 15.55
CA VAL A 251 31.82 -6.95 16.37
C VAL A 251 30.87 -5.89 15.82
N THR A 252 30.68 -5.80 14.51
CA THR A 252 29.66 -4.91 13.91
C THR A 252 28.25 -5.28 14.35
N ILE A 253 27.94 -6.57 14.43
CA ILE A 253 26.64 -7.06 14.93
C ILE A 253 26.41 -6.60 16.37
N LEU A 254 27.38 -6.82 17.26
CA LEU A 254 27.25 -6.42 18.67
C LEU A 254 27.19 -4.90 18.85
N TYR A 255 27.94 -4.15 18.04
CA TYR A 255 27.90 -2.68 18.06
C TYR A 255 26.52 -2.13 17.67
N ARG A 256 25.87 -2.72 16.66
CA ARG A 256 24.49 -2.36 16.27
C ARG A 256 23.48 -2.73 17.35
N LEU A 257 23.67 -3.87 18.01
CA LEU A 257 22.82 -4.30 19.11
C LEU A 257 22.84 -3.27 20.26
N GLU A 258 24.01 -2.70 20.55
CA GLU A 258 24.19 -1.62 21.53
C GLU A 258 23.83 -0.21 21.00
N LYS A 259 23.19 -0.13 19.83
CA LYS A 259 22.74 1.13 19.20
C LYS A 259 23.88 2.09 18.84
N GLU A 260 25.00 1.52 18.38
CA GLU A 260 26.13 2.24 17.78
C GLU A 260 26.67 3.38 18.68
N PRO A 261 27.12 3.08 19.91
CA PRO A 261 27.63 4.09 20.83
C PRO A 261 28.81 4.88 20.24
N THR A 262 28.93 6.15 20.61
CA THR A 262 30.04 7.00 20.18
C THR A 262 31.37 6.49 20.73
N VAL A 263 32.37 6.37 19.87
CA VAL A 263 33.72 5.92 20.24
C VAL A 263 34.77 6.65 19.40
N SER A 264 35.99 6.74 19.94
CA SER A 264 37.19 7.17 19.21
C SER A 264 37.63 6.11 18.19
N ASN A 265 38.61 6.47 17.33
CA ASN A 265 39.15 5.55 16.34
C ASN A 265 39.89 4.37 16.99
N SER A 266 39.93 3.24 16.27
CA SER A 266 40.69 2.06 16.66
C SER A 266 42.20 2.32 16.63
N SER A 267 42.95 1.64 17.50
CA SER A 267 44.42 1.65 17.51
C SER A 267 45.06 0.55 16.67
N PHE A 268 44.28 -0.36 16.08
CA PHE A 268 44.80 -1.46 15.29
C PHE A 268 45.24 -1.00 13.90
N SER A 269 46.44 -1.42 13.50
CA SER A 269 47.09 -0.99 12.25
C SER A 269 46.42 -1.51 10.97
N ASP A 270 45.64 -2.58 11.06
CA ASP A 270 44.90 -3.21 9.97
C ASP A 270 43.42 -2.81 9.91
N VAL A 271 43.01 -1.83 10.73
CA VAL A 271 41.64 -1.29 10.75
C VAL A 271 41.65 0.10 10.11
N SER A 272 41.26 0.16 8.82
CA SER A 272 41.09 1.45 8.14
C SER A 272 39.97 2.27 8.77
N GLU A 273 40.19 3.56 9.01
CA GLU A 273 39.19 4.46 9.63
C GLU A 273 37.87 4.53 8.87
N ASN A 274 37.89 4.29 7.56
CA ASN A 274 36.70 4.33 6.70
C ASN A 274 36.04 2.96 6.50
N ALA A 275 36.56 1.89 7.11
CA ALA A 275 35.96 0.57 7.02
C ALA A 275 34.64 0.52 7.80
N TYR A 276 33.66 -0.24 7.31
CA TYR A 276 32.33 -0.33 7.94
C TYR A 276 32.39 -0.87 9.39
N TYR A 277 33.41 -1.67 9.71
CA TYR A 277 33.64 -2.22 11.04
C TYR A 277 34.52 -1.34 11.94
N ALA A 278 35.11 -0.24 11.44
CA ALA A 278 36.16 0.49 12.16
C ALA A 278 35.72 0.96 13.55
N LYS A 279 34.53 1.58 13.63
CA LYS A 279 33.93 2.02 14.90
C LYS A 279 33.54 0.85 15.79
N ALA A 280 33.00 -0.22 15.21
CA ALA A 280 32.62 -1.41 15.95
C ALA A 280 33.83 -2.10 16.60
N VAL A 281 34.95 -2.21 15.87
CA VAL A 281 36.21 -2.74 16.40
C VAL A 281 36.74 -1.83 17.52
N ALA A 282 36.73 -0.51 17.32
CA ALA A 282 37.20 0.44 18.32
C ALA A 282 36.38 0.36 19.63
N TRP A 283 35.06 0.32 19.51
CA TRP A 283 34.15 0.14 20.63
C TRP A 283 34.38 -1.19 21.35
N ALA A 284 34.35 -2.30 20.61
CA ALA A 284 34.50 -3.62 21.20
C ALA A 284 35.87 -3.79 21.90
N ALA A 285 36.93 -3.15 21.38
CA ALA A 285 38.23 -3.15 22.03
C ALA A 285 38.25 -2.27 23.30
N THR A 286 37.61 -1.09 23.26
CA THR A 286 37.52 -0.17 24.40
C THR A 286 36.76 -0.81 25.57
N GLU A 287 35.69 -1.54 25.27
CA GLU A 287 34.87 -2.24 26.26
C GLU A 287 35.42 -3.62 26.65
N ASN A 288 36.63 -3.99 26.19
CA ASN A 288 37.28 -5.28 26.44
C ASN A 288 36.46 -6.51 25.97
N ILE A 289 35.57 -6.34 24.99
CA ILE A 289 34.82 -7.42 24.35
C ILE A 289 35.74 -8.21 23.39
N VAL A 290 36.69 -7.52 22.76
CA VAL A 290 37.68 -8.13 21.87
C VAL A 290 39.10 -7.63 22.14
N GLY A 291 40.08 -8.44 21.76
CA GLY A 291 41.49 -8.06 21.66
C GLY A 291 42.04 -8.33 20.25
N GLY A 292 43.20 -7.74 19.96
CA GLY A 292 43.98 -8.06 18.75
C GLY A 292 44.88 -9.29 18.95
N TYR A 293 45.67 -9.63 17.93
CA TYR A 293 46.57 -10.78 17.96
C TYR A 293 47.88 -10.53 18.73
N GLY A 294 48.08 -9.32 19.28
CA GLY A 294 49.28 -8.94 20.04
C GLY A 294 50.39 -8.31 19.21
N ASP A 295 50.28 -8.31 17.87
CA ASP A 295 51.20 -7.66 16.92
C ASP A 295 50.71 -6.27 16.46
N GLY A 296 49.70 -5.72 17.13
CA GLY A 296 49.04 -4.47 16.74
C GLY A 296 47.98 -4.63 15.65
N LYS A 297 47.56 -5.86 15.33
CA LYS A 297 46.46 -6.15 14.39
C LYS A 297 45.25 -6.77 15.06
N PHE A 298 44.08 -6.57 14.45
CA PHE A 298 42.81 -7.15 14.88
C PHE A 298 42.38 -8.36 14.06
N GLY A 299 42.70 -8.39 12.77
CA GLY A 299 42.22 -9.37 11.79
C GLY A 299 40.74 -9.23 11.45
N PRO A 300 40.23 -8.05 11.02
CA PRO A 300 38.80 -7.85 10.81
C PRO A 300 38.20 -8.71 9.69
N GLU A 301 39.00 -9.05 8.68
CA GLU A 301 38.58 -9.88 7.54
C GLU A 301 38.83 -11.37 7.74
N ASP A 302 39.49 -11.75 8.84
CA ASP A 302 39.79 -13.16 9.10
C ASP A 302 38.51 -13.92 9.43
N PRO A 303 38.32 -15.14 8.86
CA PRO A 303 37.30 -16.07 9.29
C PRO A 303 37.31 -16.27 10.81
N ILE A 304 36.16 -16.09 11.46
CA ILE A 304 36.07 -16.31 12.90
C ILE A 304 35.95 -17.80 13.19
N THR A 305 36.80 -18.30 14.11
CA THR A 305 36.65 -19.66 14.61
C THR A 305 35.51 -19.75 15.63
N ARG A 306 34.98 -20.94 15.84
CA ARG A 306 33.90 -21.19 16.80
C ARG A 306 34.32 -20.83 18.23
N GLU A 307 35.54 -21.15 18.62
CA GLU A 307 36.09 -20.76 19.94
C GLU A 307 36.29 -19.25 20.07
N GLN A 308 36.66 -18.55 19.00
CA GLN A 308 36.77 -17.10 19.01
C GLN A 308 35.39 -16.45 19.16
N LEU A 309 34.39 -16.94 18.44
CA LEU A 309 33.01 -16.44 18.58
C LEU A 309 32.50 -16.66 20.01
N ALA A 310 32.71 -17.84 20.59
CA ALA A 310 32.38 -18.10 21.99
C ALA A 310 33.10 -17.13 22.94
N ALA A 311 34.39 -16.90 22.74
CA ALA A 311 35.17 -15.97 23.56
C ALA A 311 34.68 -14.52 23.46
N ILE A 312 34.23 -14.08 22.28
CA ILE A 312 33.63 -12.75 22.11
C ILE A 312 32.30 -12.66 22.85
N LEU A 313 31.40 -13.65 22.68
CA LEU A 313 30.09 -13.66 23.36
C LEU A 313 30.23 -13.75 24.88
N TYR A 314 31.20 -14.51 25.37
CA TYR A 314 31.51 -14.61 26.80
C TYR A 314 31.93 -13.25 27.38
N ARG A 315 32.86 -12.54 26.74
CA ARG A 315 33.29 -11.19 27.17
C ARG A 315 32.17 -10.17 27.01
N TYR A 316 31.35 -10.30 25.97
CA TYR A 316 30.17 -9.47 25.79
C TYR A 316 29.15 -9.66 26.92
N ALA A 317 28.91 -10.90 27.38
CA ALA A 317 28.08 -11.15 28.55
C ALA A 317 28.65 -10.51 29.82
N GLN A 318 29.97 -10.52 30.01
CA GLN A 318 30.63 -9.81 31.11
C GLN A 318 30.39 -8.30 31.02
N TYR A 319 30.52 -7.72 29.83
CA TYR A 319 30.21 -6.32 29.56
C TYR A 319 28.74 -5.98 29.92
N LYS A 320 27.79 -6.86 29.59
CA LYS A 320 26.38 -6.70 29.95
C LYS A 320 26.09 -6.94 31.45
N GLY A 321 27.08 -7.33 32.24
CA GLY A 321 26.92 -7.66 33.66
C GLY A 321 26.12 -8.95 33.90
N THR A 322 26.08 -9.86 32.93
CA THR A 322 25.34 -11.12 33.03
C THR A 322 26.10 -12.14 33.90
N ASN A 323 25.37 -13.01 34.59
CA ASN A 323 25.99 -14.08 35.38
C ASN A 323 26.49 -15.21 34.47
N ASN A 324 27.80 -15.31 34.31
CA ASN A 324 28.44 -16.31 33.45
C ASN A 324 28.88 -17.58 34.21
N SER A 325 28.32 -17.84 35.39
CA SER A 325 28.72 -18.99 36.22
C SER A 325 28.22 -20.33 35.69
N ASN A 326 27.20 -20.32 34.84
CA ASN A 326 26.68 -21.55 34.23
C ASN A 326 27.67 -22.06 33.17
N THR A 327 28.25 -23.23 33.42
CA THR A 327 29.32 -23.83 32.63
C THR A 327 29.09 -25.33 32.48
N ALA A 328 29.55 -25.92 31.37
CA ALA A 328 29.47 -27.36 31.13
C ALA A 328 30.82 -28.06 31.30
N ASP A 329 30.77 -29.38 31.52
CA ASP A 329 31.92 -30.25 31.31
C ASP A 329 32.07 -30.57 29.82
N LEU A 330 33.21 -30.20 29.24
CA LEU A 330 33.52 -30.41 27.84
C LEU A 330 34.17 -31.78 27.57
N SER A 331 34.48 -32.57 28.61
CA SER A 331 35.09 -33.90 28.45
C SER A 331 34.25 -34.87 27.62
N VAL A 332 32.95 -34.56 27.45
CA VAL A 332 32.02 -35.29 26.59
C VAL A 332 32.32 -35.14 25.09
N PHE A 333 33.07 -34.11 24.69
CA PHE A 333 33.46 -33.88 23.31
C PHE A 333 34.84 -34.48 23.03
N THR A 334 34.95 -35.25 21.95
CA THR A 334 36.18 -35.98 21.60
C THR A 334 37.32 -35.06 21.17
N ASP A 335 37.02 -33.83 20.76
CA ASP A 335 37.96 -32.83 20.31
C ASP A 335 38.15 -31.68 21.31
N ALA A 336 37.67 -31.81 22.56
CA ALA A 336 37.82 -30.79 23.59
C ALA A 336 39.29 -30.41 23.87
N ALA A 337 40.23 -31.32 23.64
CA ALA A 337 41.67 -31.05 23.77
C ALA A 337 42.23 -30.10 22.69
N SER A 338 41.47 -29.78 21.65
CA SER A 338 41.85 -28.80 20.62
C SER A 338 41.42 -27.37 20.95
N ILE A 339 40.71 -27.17 22.07
CA ILE A 339 40.33 -25.84 22.55
C ILE A 339 41.60 -25.11 23.00
N SER A 340 41.77 -23.88 22.51
CA SER A 340 42.84 -23.03 22.99
C SER A 340 42.64 -22.63 24.44
N GLU A 341 43.71 -22.57 25.23
CA GLU A 341 43.67 -22.23 26.67
C GLU A 341 42.87 -20.94 26.97
N TYR A 342 43.03 -19.91 26.13
CA TYR A 342 42.31 -18.63 26.29
C TYR A 342 40.78 -18.74 26.12
N ALA A 343 40.30 -19.81 25.50
CA ALA A 343 38.90 -20.02 25.15
C ALA A 343 38.20 -21.05 26.04
N GLU A 344 38.91 -21.73 26.95
CA GLU A 344 38.33 -22.81 27.77
C GLU A 344 37.08 -22.37 28.55
N ASP A 345 37.17 -21.28 29.31
CA ASP A 345 36.04 -20.74 30.07
C ASP A 345 34.88 -20.33 29.17
N ALA A 346 35.20 -19.69 28.04
CA ALA A 346 34.20 -19.24 27.08
C ALA A 346 33.48 -20.41 26.40
N MET A 347 34.20 -21.49 26.07
CA MET A 347 33.61 -22.69 25.50
C MET A 347 32.76 -23.43 26.52
N ARG A 348 33.20 -23.52 27.79
CA ARG A 348 32.40 -24.08 28.89
C ARG A 348 31.13 -23.29 29.12
N PHE A 349 31.22 -21.97 29.11
CA PHE A 349 30.08 -21.06 29.17
C PHE A 349 29.15 -21.25 27.97
N ALA A 350 29.70 -21.30 26.75
CA ALA A 350 28.91 -21.43 25.53
C ALA A 350 28.11 -22.74 25.51
N VAL A 351 28.71 -23.85 25.91
CA VAL A 351 28.01 -25.14 26.01
C VAL A 351 27.03 -25.16 27.19
N GLY A 352 27.45 -24.68 28.36
CA GLY A 352 26.61 -24.65 29.57
C GLY A 352 25.31 -23.88 29.37
N ASN A 353 25.33 -22.83 28.56
CA ASN A 353 24.17 -21.99 28.25
C ASN A 353 23.47 -22.37 26.93
N GLY A 354 23.87 -23.47 26.28
CA GLY A 354 23.24 -23.90 25.02
C GLY A 354 23.51 -22.98 23.81
N ILE A 355 24.44 -22.04 23.95
CA ILE A 355 24.93 -21.19 22.85
C ILE A 355 25.58 -22.07 21.78
N MET A 356 26.29 -23.13 22.21
CA MET A 356 26.87 -24.16 21.36
C MET A 356 26.48 -25.56 21.84
N ASN A 357 26.05 -26.43 20.93
CA ASN A 357 25.60 -27.80 21.24
C ASN A 357 26.50 -28.91 20.65
N GLY A 358 27.60 -28.54 19.98
CA GLY A 358 28.41 -29.48 19.19
C GLY A 358 27.80 -29.81 17.82
N ASN A 359 28.47 -30.70 17.08
CA ASN A 359 28.11 -31.04 15.69
C ASN A 359 27.24 -32.30 15.58
N GLY A 360 26.87 -32.93 16.70
CA GLY A 360 26.07 -34.16 16.74
C GLY A 360 26.86 -35.46 16.52
N ASP A 361 28.13 -35.37 16.11
CA ASP A 361 29.07 -36.49 15.97
C ASP A 361 29.98 -36.69 17.18
N GLY A 362 29.70 -35.97 18.28
CA GLY A 362 30.54 -35.96 19.49
C GLY A 362 31.66 -34.93 19.46
N THR A 363 31.72 -34.05 18.46
CA THR A 363 32.71 -32.95 18.37
C THR A 363 32.09 -31.56 18.61
N ILE A 364 32.91 -30.57 18.96
CA ILE A 364 32.51 -29.16 19.05
C ILE A 364 33.22 -28.24 18.05
N ASN A 365 34.28 -28.75 17.42
CA ASN A 365 35.11 -28.14 16.37
C ASN A 365 35.57 -26.71 16.72
N PRO A 366 36.33 -26.51 17.81
CA PRO A 366 36.64 -25.17 18.32
C PRO A 366 37.42 -24.32 17.31
N THR A 367 38.34 -24.92 16.57
CA THR A 367 39.19 -24.24 15.57
C THR A 367 38.52 -24.10 14.20
N GLY A 368 37.37 -24.74 13.98
CA GLY A 368 36.61 -24.60 12.75
C GLY A 368 35.99 -23.21 12.61
N THR A 369 35.87 -22.73 11.39
CA THR A 369 35.27 -21.41 11.09
C THR A 369 33.75 -21.48 11.15
N ALA A 370 33.10 -20.44 11.68
CA ALA A 370 31.65 -20.33 11.70
C ALA A 370 31.10 -19.68 10.42
N THR A 371 30.14 -20.33 9.78
CA THR A 371 29.33 -19.74 8.71
C THR A 371 28.40 -18.65 9.25
N ARG A 372 27.77 -17.85 8.37
CA ARG A 372 26.78 -16.86 8.77
C ARG A 372 25.55 -17.47 9.42
N ALA A 373 25.10 -18.62 8.95
CA ALA A 373 24.00 -19.38 9.55
C ALA A 373 24.34 -19.85 10.98
N GLU A 374 25.53 -20.40 11.18
CA GLU A 374 25.98 -20.84 12.51
C GLU A 374 26.18 -19.67 13.46
N ALA A 375 26.75 -18.56 12.99
CA ALA A 375 26.88 -17.34 13.79
C ALA A 375 25.50 -16.79 14.20
N ALA A 376 24.53 -16.77 13.27
CA ALA A 376 23.15 -16.37 13.57
C ALA A 376 22.52 -17.30 14.63
N GLN A 377 22.75 -18.60 14.53
CA GLN A 377 22.24 -19.57 15.50
C GLN A 377 22.83 -19.34 16.90
N MET A 378 24.15 -19.13 16.99
CA MET A 378 24.81 -18.84 18.27
C MET A 378 24.32 -17.52 18.87
N LEU A 379 24.15 -16.48 18.05
CA LEU A 379 23.61 -15.19 18.50
C LEU A 379 22.16 -15.29 18.99
N MET A 380 21.31 -16.03 18.27
CA MET A 380 19.93 -16.27 18.70
C MET A 380 19.90 -17.05 20.03
N ASN A 381 20.72 -18.08 20.18
CA ASN A 381 20.79 -18.85 21.43
C ASN A 381 21.35 -18.03 22.60
N PHE A 382 22.23 -17.07 22.32
CA PHE A 382 22.81 -16.19 23.32
C PHE A 382 21.82 -15.15 23.88
N LEU A 383 20.87 -14.69 23.05
CA LEU A 383 19.96 -13.59 23.40
C LEU A 383 18.55 -14.03 23.82
N LYS A 384 18.22 -15.30 23.64
CA LYS A 384 16.99 -15.92 24.16
C LYS A 384 17.20 -16.36 25.60
#